data_AF-A0A1F3ACK6-F1
#
_entry.id   AF-A0A1F3ACK6-F1
#
_cell.length_a   1.000
_cell.length_b   1.000
_cell.length_c   1.000
_cell.angle_alpha   90.00
_cell.angle_beta   90.00
_cell.angle_gamma   90.00
#
_symmetry.space_group_name_H-M   'P 1'
#
loop_
_entity.id
_entity.type
_entity.pdbx_description
1 polymer ?
#
loop_
_entity_poly.entity_id
_entity_poly.type
_entity_poly.pdbx_seq_one_letter_code
_entity_poly.pdbx_strand_id
1 'polypeptide(L)'
;MTDFDDATWAFLENEKLEQTRDYLRRGRPYAGLAPADLQARWVAAFRDFAADIGDDDDLVRMFDLEAEYCLRDLRVPEELVEAEQEMLDRGMEEWLENDPQSWDEMADSVFEEIVDFHRTAAEASKS
;
A
#
# COMPACT_ATOMS: atom_id res chain seq x y z
N MET A 1 10.12 -23.36 -1.35
CA MET A 1 9.12 -22.44 -0.77
C MET A 1 9.83 -21.10 -0.63
N THR A 2 10.20 -20.52 -1.77
CA THR A 2 11.05 -19.33 -1.91
C THR A 2 10.57 -18.54 -3.13
N ASP A 3 10.26 -19.23 -4.23
CA ASP A 3 9.74 -18.60 -5.46
C ASP A 3 8.39 -17.88 -5.27
N PHE A 4 7.55 -18.34 -4.32
CA PHE A 4 6.27 -17.71 -4.03
C PHE A 4 6.44 -16.39 -3.25
N ASP A 5 7.36 -16.38 -2.28
CA ASP A 5 7.68 -15.18 -1.51
C ASP A 5 8.34 -14.13 -2.41
N ASP A 6 9.20 -14.56 -3.34
CA ASP A 6 9.84 -13.68 -4.33
C ASP A 6 8.82 -13.08 -5.31
N ALA A 7 7.86 -13.88 -5.80
CA ALA A 7 6.80 -13.38 -6.68
C ALA A 7 5.85 -12.40 -5.97
N THR A 8 5.52 -12.69 -4.70
CA THR A 8 4.72 -11.81 -3.85
C THR A 8 5.44 -10.48 -3.62
N TRP A 9 6.73 -10.52 -3.31
CA TRP A 9 7.54 -9.31 -3.13
C TRP A 9 7.61 -8.48 -4.42
N ALA A 10 7.87 -9.12 -5.56
CA ALA A 10 7.93 -8.45 -6.86
C ALA A 10 6.57 -7.82 -7.25
N PHE A 11 5.46 -8.48 -6.93
CA PHE A 11 4.11 -7.93 -7.13
C PHE A 11 3.90 -6.67 -6.27
N LEU A 12 4.22 -6.72 -4.97
CA LEU A 12 4.08 -5.57 -4.08
C LEU A 12 4.98 -4.39 -4.50
N GLU A 13 6.20 -4.66 -4.97
CA GLU A 13 7.07 -3.63 -5.54
C GLU A 13 6.48 -3.03 -6.83
N ASN A 14 5.90 -3.86 -7.69
CA ASN A 14 5.21 -3.40 -8.90
C ASN A 14 4.01 -2.51 -8.55
N GLU A 15 3.17 -2.89 -7.59
CA GLU A 15 2.05 -2.07 -7.15
C GLU A 15 2.50 -0.70 -6.63
N LYS A 16 3.59 -0.66 -5.84
CA LYS A 16 4.19 0.61 -5.40
C LYS A 16 4.70 1.47 -6.58
N LEU A 17 5.28 0.85 -7.61
CA LEU A 17 5.71 1.54 -8.82
C LEU A 17 4.51 2.09 -9.61
N GLU A 18 3.44 1.31 -9.72
CA GLU A 18 2.19 1.69 -10.38
C GLU A 18 1.50 2.86 -9.67
N GLN A 19 1.38 2.79 -8.34
CA GLN A 19 0.89 3.89 -7.50
C GLN A 19 1.73 5.15 -7.65
N THR A 20 3.07 5.01 -7.63
CA THR A 20 3.99 6.14 -7.85
C THR A 20 3.82 6.73 -9.25
N ARG A 21 3.63 5.90 -10.28
CA ARG A 21 3.37 6.35 -11.65
C ARG A 21 2.08 7.16 -11.73
N ASP A 22 1.03 6.70 -11.06
CA ASP A 22 -0.26 7.40 -11.03
C ASP A 22 -0.19 8.72 -10.26
N TYR A 23 0.54 8.76 -9.15
CA TYR A 23 0.86 10.01 -8.44
C TYR A 23 1.60 11.01 -9.34
N LEU A 24 2.58 10.54 -10.12
CA LEU A 24 3.29 11.38 -11.11
C LEU A 24 2.34 11.90 -12.18
N ARG A 25 1.43 11.07 -12.69
CA ARG A 25 0.39 11.48 -13.67
C ARG A 25 -0.56 12.54 -13.11
N ARG A 26 -0.89 12.46 -11.82
CA ARG A 26 -1.69 13.46 -11.10
C ARG A 26 -0.94 14.79 -10.85
N GLY A 27 0.37 14.85 -11.11
CA GLY A 27 1.13 16.10 -11.12
C GLY A 27 1.89 16.43 -9.84
N ARG A 28 2.14 15.45 -8.97
CA ARG A 28 2.87 15.58 -7.69
C ARG A 28 2.42 16.78 -6.82
N PRO A 29 1.16 16.83 -6.37
CA PRO A 29 0.65 17.93 -5.55
C PRO A 29 1.47 18.22 -4.28
N TYR A 30 2.19 17.23 -3.74
CA TYR A 30 2.96 17.38 -2.51
C TYR A 30 4.40 17.84 -2.72
N ALA A 31 4.88 17.95 -3.97
CA ALA A 31 6.27 18.30 -4.31
C ALA A 31 6.79 19.58 -3.65
N GLY A 32 5.91 20.57 -3.43
CA GLY A 32 6.29 21.86 -2.83
C GLY A 32 6.30 21.88 -1.30
N LEU A 33 5.87 20.81 -0.63
CA LEU A 33 5.75 20.79 0.83
C LEU A 33 7.11 20.67 1.51
N ALA A 34 7.32 21.41 2.59
CA ALA A 34 8.45 21.18 3.48
C ALA A 34 8.33 19.81 4.17
N PRO A 35 9.44 19.17 4.59
CA PRO A 35 9.39 17.86 5.23
C PRO A 35 8.44 17.77 6.44
N ALA A 36 8.39 18.82 7.28
CA ALA A 36 7.48 18.87 8.41
C ALA A 36 5.99 18.92 8.00
N ASP A 37 5.67 19.63 6.91
CA ASP A 37 4.30 19.72 6.39
C ASP A 37 3.87 18.42 5.69
N LEU A 38 4.82 17.74 5.06
CA LEU A 38 4.60 16.41 4.47
C LEU A 38 4.33 15.37 5.57
N GLN A 39 5.13 15.40 6.65
CA GLN A 39 4.94 14.57 7.83
C GLN A 39 3.57 14.77 8.48
N ALA A 40 3.18 16.02 8.71
CA ALA A 40 1.88 16.33 9.29
C ALA A 40 0.73 15.84 8.41
N ARG A 41 0.85 15.94 7.08
CA ARG A 41 -0.17 15.43 6.15
C ARG A 41 -0.23 13.92 6.10
N TRP A 42 0.92 13.23 6.10
CA TRP A 42 0.96 11.78 6.13
C TRP A 42 0.32 11.23 7.40
N VAL A 43 0.66 11.78 8.57
CA VAL A 43 0.05 11.36 9.85
C VAL A 43 -1.46 11.58 9.85
N ALA A 44 -1.94 12.71 9.31
CA ALA A 44 -3.37 12.97 9.20
C ALA A 44 -4.06 11.98 8.25
N ALA A 45 -3.50 11.74 7.07
CA ALA A 45 -4.06 10.80 6.11
C ALA A 45 -4.09 9.37 6.65
N PHE A 46 -3.05 8.93 7.35
CA PHE A 46 -3.03 7.61 7.98
C PHE A 46 -4.12 7.44 9.03
N ARG A 47 -4.34 8.48 9.85
CA ARG A 47 -5.41 8.50 10.85
C ARG A 47 -6.80 8.45 10.24
N ASP A 48 -7.02 9.21 9.18
CA ASP A 48 -8.29 9.22 8.45
C ASP A 48 -8.56 7.82 7.85
N PHE A 49 -7.56 7.25 7.16
CA PHE A 49 -7.61 5.87 6.65
C PHE A 49 -7.89 4.83 7.75
N ALA A 50 -7.21 4.94 8.90
CA ALA A 50 -7.40 4.01 10.01
C ALA A 50 -8.78 4.14 10.68
N ALA A 51 -9.42 5.31 10.57
CA ALA A 51 -10.75 5.54 11.11
C ALA A 51 -11.87 5.02 10.21
N ASP A 52 -11.66 4.95 8.90
CA ASP A 52 -12.64 4.48 7.91
C ASP A 52 -11.99 3.62 6.82
N ILE A 53 -11.69 2.37 7.17
CA ILE A 53 -11.11 1.40 6.25
C ILE A 53 -12.14 1.09 5.15
N GLY A 54 -11.82 1.46 3.91
CA GLY A 54 -12.66 1.21 2.74
C GLY A 54 -13.06 2.47 1.97
N ASP A 55 -12.68 3.66 2.43
CA ASP A 55 -12.78 4.88 1.63
C ASP A 55 -11.63 4.95 0.60
N ASP A 56 -11.98 4.80 -0.67
CA ASP A 56 -11.05 4.85 -1.81
C ASP A 56 -10.30 6.19 -1.87
N ASP A 57 -10.92 7.31 -1.50
CA ASP A 57 -10.30 8.63 -1.56
C ASP A 57 -9.20 8.77 -0.49
N ASP A 58 -9.41 8.18 0.69
CA ASP A 58 -8.43 8.15 1.78
C ASP A 58 -7.25 7.25 1.43
N LEU A 59 -7.52 6.11 0.79
CA LEU A 59 -6.48 5.20 0.32
C LEU A 59 -5.62 5.84 -0.78
N VAL A 60 -6.24 6.47 -1.79
CA VAL A 60 -5.52 7.18 -2.86
C VAL A 60 -4.67 8.33 -2.29
N ARG A 61 -5.24 9.10 -1.35
CA ARG A 61 -4.50 10.17 -0.66
C ARG A 61 -3.31 9.61 0.10
N MET A 62 -3.44 8.42 0.70
CA MET A 62 -2.34 7.77 1.40
C MET A 62 -1.22 7.37 0.45
N PHE A 63 -1.56 6.67 -0.64
CA PHE A 63 -0.59 6.27 -1.67
C PHE A 63 0.14 7.46 -2.30
N ASP A 64 -0.56 8.57 -2.56
CA ASP A 64 0.08 9.77 -3.11
C ASP A 64 1.12 10.38 -2.14
N LEU A 65 0.85 10.34 -0.83
CA LEU A 65 1.79 10.82 0.19
C LEU A 65 2.99 9.87 0.32
N GLU A 66 2.77 8.56 0.35
CA GLU A 66 3.85 7.55 0.39
C GLU A 66 4.73 7.59 -0.85
N ALA A 67 4.13 7.79 -2.03
CA ALA A 67 4.87 7.99 -3.28
C ALA A 67 5.77 9.25 -3.21
N GLU A 68 5.31 10.34 -2.58
CA GLU A 68 6.15 11.51 -2.37
C GLU A 68 7.33 11.22 -1.42
N TYR A 69 7.12 10.45 -0.35
CA TYR A 69 8.19 9.99 0.54
C TYR A 69 9.22 9.15 -0.21
N CYS A 70 8.76 8.16 -0.98
CA CYS A 70 9.62 7.30 -1.78
C CYS A 70 10.46 8.10 -2.78
N LEU A 71 9.84 9.02 -3.52
CA LEU A 71 10.55 9.84 -4.52
C LEU A 71 11.54 10.84 -3.90
N ARG A 72 11.39 11.18 -2.62
CA ARG A 72 12.32 12.03 -1.87
C ARG A 72 13.40 11.25 -1.11
N ASP A 73 13.37 9.92 -1.17
CA ASP A 73 14.23 9.05 -0.36
C ASP A 73 14.09 9.35 1.15
N LEU A 74 12.85 9.57 1.60
CA LEU A 74 12.51 9.81 3.00
C LEU A 74 11.78 8.61 3.59
N ARG A 75 12.04 8.34 4.86
CA ARG A 75 11.27 7.35 5.63
C ARG A 75 9.93 7.95 6.07
N VAL A 76 8.86 7.17 5.93
CA VAL A 76 7.55 7.48 6.52
C VAL A 76 7.63 7.48 8.06
N PRO A 77 6.92 8.39 8.74
CA PRO A 77 7.01 8.57 10.18
C PRO A 77 6.05 7.63 10.95
N GLU A 78 6.21 6.32 10.75
CA GLU A 78 5.36 5.27 11.36
C GLU A 78 5.30 5.38 12.88
N GLU A 79 6.38 5.84 13.52
CA GLU A 79 6.47 6.04 14.97
C GLU A 79 5.46 7.06 15.52
N LEU A 80 4.83 7.87 14.65
CA LEU A 80 3.83 8.86 15.05
C LEU A 80 2.39 8.35 14.99
N VAL A 81 2.19 7.12 14.49
CA VAL A 81 0.88 6.49 14.29
C VAL A 81 0.84 5.05 14.86
N GLU A 82 1.75 4.73 15.80
CA GLU A 82 1.82 3.39 16.41
C GLU A 82 0.48 2.93 17.00
N ALA A 83 -0.27 3.84 17.64
CA ALA A 83 -1.56 3.51 18.23
C ALA A 83 -2.61 3.16 17.17
N GLU A 84 -2.66 3.89 16.06
CA GLU A 84 -3.55 3.62 14.95
C GLU A 84 -3.15 2.33 14.22
N GLN A 85 -1.85 2.06 14.10
CA GLN A 85 -1.34 0.81 13.53
C GLN A 85 -1.74 -0.40 14.40
N GLU A 86 -1.59 -0.31 15.72
CA GLU A 86 -2.05 -1.36 16.64
C GLU A 86 -3.58 -1.58 16.57
N MET A 87 -4.35 -0.52 16.30
CA MET A 87 -5.80 -0.63 16.11
C MET A 87 -6.15 -1.34 14.80
N LEU A 88 -5.46 -1.02 13.70
CA LEU A 88 -5.61 -1.70 12.42
C LEU A 88 -5.25 -3.19 12.55
N ASP A 89 -4.13 -3.51 13.19
CA ASP A 89 -3.68 -4.89 13.38
C ASP A 89 -4.71 -5.70 14.18
N ARG A 90 -5.25 -5.12 15.26
CA ARG A 90 -6.31 -5.78 16.05
C ARG A 90 -7.61 -5.93 15.26
N GLY A 91 -8.01 -4.90 14.52
CA GLY A 91 -9.22 -4.96 13.69
C GLY A 91 -9.11 -6.04 12.60
N MET A 92 -7.92 -6.18 12.01
CA MET A 92 -7.62 -7.25 11.07
C MET A 92 -7.68 -8.62 11.74
N GLU A 93 -7.08 -8.79 12.92
CA GLU A 93 -7.14 -10.05 13.70
C GLU A 93 -8.60 -10.41 14.04
N GLU A 94 -9.39 -9.47 14.54
CA GLU A 94 -10.80 -9.68 14.85
C GLU A 94 -11.62 -10.01 13.59
N TRP A 95 -11.35 -9.38 12.45
CA TRP A 95 -12.02 -9.70 11.19
C TRP A 95 -11.67 -11.12 10.71
N LEU A 96 -10.39 -11.50 10.78
CA LEU A 96 -9.91 -12.85 10.46
C LEU A 96 -10.58 -13.93 11.33
N GLU A 97 -10.78 -13.64 12.62
CA GLU A 97 -11.44 -14.56 13.55
C GLU A 97 -12.94 -14.72 13.27
N ASN A 98 -13.62 -13.63 12.91
CA ASN A 98 -15.08 -13.60 12.76
C ASN A 98 -15.56 -14.00 11.36
N ASP A 99 -14.75 -13.80 10.33
CA ASP A 99 -15.10 -14.12 8.95
C ASP A 99 -13.91 -14.69 8.16
N PRO A 100 -13.42 -15.90 8.53
CA PRO A 100 -12.27 -16.52 7.88
C PRO A 100 -12.53 -16.84 6.40
N GLN A 101 -13.81 -17.00 6.00
CA GLN A 101 -14.14 -17.28 4.61
C GLN A 101 -13.95 -16.04 3.72
N SER A 102 -14.33 -14.86 4.18
CA SER A 102 -14.06 -13.60 3.45
C SER A 102 -12.56 -13.34 3.30
N TRP A 103 -11.75 -13.75 4.28
CA TRP A 103 -10.29 -13.71 4.16
C TRP A 103 -9.77 -14.69 3.10
N ASP A 104 -10.22 -15.94 3.12
CA ASP A 104 -9.81 -16.94 2.14
C ASP A 104 -10.17 -16.49 0.71
N GLU A 105 -11.37 -15.91 0.52
CA GLU A 105 -11.80 -15.37 -0.78
C GLU A 105 -10.94 -14.17 -1.24
N MET A 106 -10.59 -13.26 -0.33
CA MET A 106 -9.69 -12.14 -0.64
C MET A 106 -8.26 -12.63 -0.94
N ALA A 107 -7.76 -13.57 -0.15
CA ALA A 107 -6.45 -14.17 -0.32
C ALA A 107 -6.34 -14.92 -1.65
N ASP A 108 -7.36 -15.68 -2.04
CA ASP A 108 -7.43 -16.36 -3.33
C ASP A 108 -7.44 -15.35 -4.49
N SER A 109 -8.20 -14.25 -4.38
CA SER A 109 -8.21 -13.18 -5.39
C SER A 109 -6.83 -12.55 -5.58
N VAL A 110 -6.17 -12.15 -4.48
CA VAL A 110 -4.83 -11.57 -4.52
C VAL A 110 -3.80 -12.58 -5.04
N PHE A 111 -3.95 -13.85 -4.67
CA PHE A 111 -3.08 -14.93 -5.15
C PHE A 111 -3.19 -15.11 -6.67
N GLU A 112 -4.41 -15.08 -7.22
CA GLU A 112 -4.64 -15.15 -8.67
C GLU A 112 -3.97 -14.00 -9.41
N GLU A 113 -4.03 -12.77 -8.87
CA GLU A 113 -3.35 -11.60 -9.42
C GLU A 113 -1.82 -11.75 -9.41
N ILE A 114 -1.24 -12.21 -8.29
CA ILE A 114 0.21 -12.48 -8.18
C ILE A 114 0.66 -13.53 -9.22
N VAL A 115 -0.13 -14.58 -9.41
CA VAL A 115 0.16 -15.63 -10.40
C VAL A 115 0.11 -15.08 -11.82
N ASP A 116 -0.88 -14.25 -12.13
CA ASP A 116 -0.99 -13.63 -13.46
C ASP A 116 0.15 -12.63 -13.72
N PHE A 117 0.51 -11.82 -12.71
CA PHE A 117 1.68 -10.94 -12.76
C PHE A 117 2.96 -11.73 -13.06
N HIS A 118 3.19 -12.83 -12.34
CA HIS A 118 4.37 -13.68 -12.56
C HIS A 118 4.41 -14.29 -13.96
N ARG A 119 3.26 -14.75 -14.47
CA ARG A 119 3.13 -15.28 -15.83
C ARG A 119 3.48 -14.22 -16.87
N THR A 120 2.91 -13.03 -16.73
CA THR A 120 3.10 -11.91 -17.66
C THR A 120 4.56 -11.43 -17.66
N ALA A 121 5.19 -11.34 -16.49
CA ALA A 121 6.61 -11.02 -16.35
C ALA A 121 7.51 -12.09 -17.01
N ALA A 122 7.19 -13.38 -16.85
CA ALA A 122 7.95 -14.47 -17.44
C ALA A 122 7.80 -14.55 -18.98
N GLU A 123 6.67 -14.12 -19.54
CA GLU A 123 6.46 -13.98 -20.98
C GLU A 123 7.21 -12.78 -21.54
N ALA A 124 7.19 -11.64 -20.86
CA ALA A 124 7.93 -10.43 -21.25
C ALA A 124 9.46 -10.65 -21.25
N SER A 125 9.99 -11.47 -20.33
CA SER A 125 11.43 -11.77 -20.28
C SER A 125 11.94 -12.71 -21.38
N LYS A 126 11.04 -13.34 -22.15
CA LYS A 126 11.40 -14.27 -23.26
C LYS A 126 11.40 -13.60 -24.63
N SER A 127 10.97 -12.33 -24.71
CA SER A 127 10.87 -11.55 -25.94
C SER A 127 11.98 -10.52 -26.07
#